data_AF-A0A3N5F4G3-F1
#
_entry.id   AF-A0A3N5F4G3-F1
#
_cell.length_a   1.000
_cell.length_b   1.000
_cell.length_c   1.000
_cell.angle_alpha   90.00
_cell.angle_beta   90.00
_cell.angle_gamma   90.00
#
_symmetry.space_group_name_H-M   'P 1'
#
loop_
_entity.id
_entity.type
_entity.pdbx_description
1 polymer ?
#
loop_
_entity_poly.entity_id
_entity_poly.type
_entity_poly.pdbx_seq_one_letter_code
_entity_poly.pdbx_strand_id
1 'polypeptide(L)'
;METGKAASSRKNREAKATDDLFQEARYISKEGWDGFNASAIRNAMISACRLVGFKMTLAKLSIFVEADGYDAVEPQIPLIKINAKPVKQEDMARVETGQPYVTVRPAYFNWSADVKIRWDEDQFTVEDISNLLARVGAQVGLCEGRPDSPNSAGMGWGLFEVAGTAQKERAA
;
A
#
# COMPACT_ATOMS: atom_id res chain seq x y z
N MET A 1 37.62 -30.51 14.29
CA MET A 1 37.21 -29.16 14.72
C MET A 1 37.30 -28.27 13.50
N GLU A 2 36.18 -28.03 12.83
CA GLU A 2 36.12 -27.13 11.68
C GLU A 2 36.16 -25.69 12.18
N THR A 3 37.20 -24.96 11.76
CA THR A 3 37.45 -23.57 12.13
C THR A 3 36.41 -22.65 11.51
N GLY A 4 35.70 -21.89 12.36
CA GLY A 4 34.65 -20.96 11.94
C GLY A 4 35.16 -19.91 10.96
N LYS A 5 34.40 -19.69 9.88
CA LYS A 5 34.63 -18.60 8.92
C LYS A 5 34.53 -17.25 9.62
N ALA A 6 35.60 -16.46 9.55
CA ALA A 6 35.60 -15.06 9.96
C ALA A 6 34.56 -14.24 9.17
N ALA A 7 33.97 -13.23 9.82
CA ALA A 7 32.92 -12.37 9.28
C ALA A 7 33.26 -11.86 7.87
N SER A 8 32.40 -12.15 6.89
CA SER A 8 32.64 -11.71 5.51
C SER A 8 32.67 -10.19 5.45
N SER A 9 33.66 -9.65 4.73
CA SER A 9 33.84 -8.23 4.48
C SER A 9 32.54 -7.53 4.06
N ARG A 10 32.33 -6.30 4.57
CA ARG A 10 31.21 -5.43 4.14
C ARG A 10 31.25 -5.31 2.62
N LYS A 11 30.27 -5.91 1.96
CA LYS A 11 30.04 -5.75 0.53
C LYS A 11 29.92 -4.25 0.26
N ASN A 12 30.88 -3.69 -0.47
CA ASN A 12 30.90 -2.28 -0.81
C ASN A 12 29.68 -2.03 -1.71
N ARG A 13 28.64 -1.41 -1.16
CA ARG A 13 27.45 -1.03 -1.93
C ARG A 13 27.79 0.28 -2.61
N GLU A 14 27.94 0.27 -3.92
CA GLU A 14 28.08 1.49 -4.71
C GLU A 14 26.88 2.40 -4.43
N ALA A 15 27.14 3.69 -4.25
CA ALA A 15 26.09 4.66 -3.99
C ALA A 15 25.21 4.77 -5.22
N LYS A 16 23.97 4.26 -5.10
CA LYS A 16 22.98 4.33 -6.17
C LYS A 16 22.47 5.76 -6.30
N ALA A 17 22.28 6.24 -7.53
CA ALA A 17 21.73 7.57 -7.74
C ALA A 17 20.31 7.62 -7.16
N THR A 18 20.01 8.71 -6.45
CA THR A 18 18.71 8.97 -5.83
C THR A 18 17.57 8.91 -6.86
N ASP A 19 17.82 9.38 -8.08
CA ASP A 19 16.81 9.35 -9.14
C ASP A 19 16.52 7.92 -9.62
N ASP A 20 17.52 7.04 -9.66
CA ASP A 20 17.31 5.62 -9.98
C ASP A 20 16.48 4.92 -8.90
N LEU A 21 16.75 5.22 -7.62
CA LEU A 21 15.96 4.71 -6.49
C LEU A 21 14.50 5.19 -6.57
N PHE A 22 14.29 6.44 -6.95
CA PHE A 22 12.95 6.99 -7.16
C PHE A 22 12.20 6.27 -8.28
N GLN A 23 12.86 6.00 -9.42
CA GLN A 23 12.23 5.27 -10.53
C GLN A 23 11.93 3.81 -10.18
N GLU A 24 12.87 3.12 -9.52
CA GLU A 24 12.71 1.72 -9.13
C GLU A 24 11.64 1.49 -8.06
N ALA A 25 11.39 2.50 -7.22
CA ALA A 25 10.35 2.42 -6.20
C ALA A 25 8.92 2.65 -6.77
N ARG A 26 8.79 3.02 -8.05
CA ARG A 26 7.50 3.24 -8.70
C ARG A 26 7.00 1.95 -9.35
N TYR A 27 5.71 1.67 -9.18
CA TYR A 27 5.02 0.69 -10.01
C TYR A 27 4.50 1.38 -11.27
N ILE A 28 5.03 0.99 -12.42
CA ILE A 28 4.72 1.63 -13.69
C ILE A 28 4.08 0.59 -14.61
N SER A 29 2.89 0.89 -15.09
CA SER A 29 2.18 0.01 -16.01
C SER A 29 2.87 -0.06 -17.38
N LYS A 30 2.51 -1.07 -18.17
CA LYS A 30 2.93 -1.17 -19.58
C LYS A 30 2.53 0.04 -20.44
N GLU A 31 1.52 0.78 -20.02
CA GLU A 31 1.02 1.98 -20.68
C GLU A 31 1.67 3.27 -20.13
N GLY A 32 2.59 3.15 -19.18
CA GLY A 32 3.37 4.25 -18.63
C GLY A 32 2.70 5.06 -17.52
N TRP A 33 1.59 4.58 -16.95
CA TRP A 33 0.95 5.22 -15.79
C TRP A 33 1.41 4.60 -14.48
N ASP A 34 1.42 5.40 -13.41
CA ASP A 34 1.76 4.97 -12.07
C ASP A 34 0.61 4.25 -11.37
N GLY A 35 0.94 3.22 -10.62
CA GLY A 35 -0.03 2.47 -9.83
C GLY A 35 0.48 2.07 -8.45
N PHE A 36 -0.36 1.32 -7.76
CA PHE A 36 0.06 0.52 -6.61
C PHE A 36 -0.52 -0.89 -6.74
N ASN A 37 0.07 -1.85 -6.02
CA ASN A 37 -0.34 -3.24 -6.08
C ASN A 37 -1.81 -3.41 -5.64
N ALA A 38 -2.66 -3.99 -6.49
CA ALA A 38 -4.09 -4.19 -6.22
C ALA A 38 -4.36 -4.98 -4.93
N SER A 39 -3.44 -5.86 -4.54
CA SER A 39 -3.53 -6.61 -3.28
C SER A 39 -3.48 -5.71 -2.04
N ALA A 40 -2.97 -4.48 -2.13
CA ALA A 40 -2.94 -3.54 -1.00
C ALA A 40 -4.35 -3.23 -0.49
N ILE A 41 -5.30 -2.95 -1.39
CA ILE A 41 -6.72 -2.72 -1.01
C ILE A 41 -7.32 -3.99 -0.43
N ARG A 42 -7.12 -5.13 -1.09
CA ARG A 42 -7.67 -6.40 -0.61
C ARG A 42 -7.17 -6.74 0.79
N ASN A 43 -5.88 -6.60 1.04
CA ASN A 43 -5.27 -6.82 2.35
C ASN A 43 -5.84 -5.86 3.40
N ALA A 44 -5.99 -4.59 3.04
CA ALA A 44 -6.55 -3.59 3.92
C ALA A 44 -8.02 -3.88 4.27
N MET A 45 -8.85 -4.30 3.30
CA MET A 45 -10.24 -4.69 3.53
C MET A 45 -10.35 -5.92 4.43
N ILE A 46 -9.53 -6.96 4.19
CA ILE A 46 -9.47 -8.14 5.06
C ILE A 46 -9.05 -7.74 6.48
N SER A 47 -8.12 -6.80 6.62
CA SER A 47 -7.72 -6.28 7.92
C SER A 47 -8.86 -5.51 8.59
N ALA A 48 -9.58 -4.66 7.86
CA ALA A 48 -10.71 -3.87 8.38
C ALA A 48 -11.83 -4.73 8.98
N CYS A 49 -11.99 -6.00 8.55
CA CYS A 49 -12.96 -6.94 9.11
C CYS A 49 -12.85 -7.08 10.65
N ARG A 50 -11.64 -6.96 11.22
CA ARG A 50 -11.40 -7.05 12.66
C ARG A 50 -12.08 -5.93 13.47
N LEU A 51 -12.41 -4.81 12.81
CA LEU A 51 -13.04 -3.64 13.44
C LEU A 51 -14.57 -3.73 13.45
N VAL A 52 -15.15 -4.55 12.57
CA VAL A 52 -16.59 -4.62 12.32
C VAL A 52 -17.19 -6.00 12.60
N GLY A 53 -16.40 -6.94 13.11
CA GLY A 53 -16.87 -8.27 13.51
C GLY A 53 -16.99 -9.28 12.37
N PHE A 54 -16.51 -8.96 11.16
CA PHE A 54 -16.45 -9.92 10.06
C PHE A 54 -15.27 -10.90 10.23
N LYS A 55 -15.47 -12.14 9.79
CA LYS A 55 -14.39 -13.14 9.80
C LYS A 55 -13.43 -12.87 8.64
N MET A 56 -12.17 -12.57 8.98
CA MET A 56 -11.10 -12.33 8.00
C MET A 56 -10.93 -13.50 7.01
N THR A 57 -11.15 -14.74 7.48
CA THR A 57 -11.04 -15.95 6.65
C THR A 57 -12.11 -15.99 5.55
N LEU A 58 -13.33 -15.53 5.83
CA LEU A 58 -14.39 -15.42 4.82
C LEU A 58 -14.09 -14.28 3.86
N ALA A 59 -13.71 -13.10 4.37
CA ALA A 59 -13.31 -11.97 3.53
C ALA A 59 -12.18 -12.33 2.55
N LYS A 60 -11.21 -13.15 2.97
CA LYS A 60 -10.14 -13.65 2.11
C LYS A 60 -10.66 -14.52 0.95
N LEU A 61 -11.72 -15.30 1.15
CA LEU A 61 -12.29 -16.15 0.10
C LEU A 61 -13.35 -15.44 -0.75
N SER A 62 -13.87 -14.30 -0.26
CA SER A 62 -15.01 -13.63 -0.87
C SER A 62 -14.68 -12.29 -1.51
N ILE A 63 -13.59 -11.60 -1.15
CA ILE A 63 -13.29 -10.25 -1.68
C ILE A 63 -12.09 -10.32 -2.65
N PHE A 64 -12.30 -9.77 -3.85
CA PHE A 64 -11.31 -9.70 -4.92
C PHE A 64 -11.24 -8.28 -5.46
N VAL A 65 -10.02 -7.81 -5.71
CA VAL A 65 -9.78 -6.48 -6.30
C VAL A 65 -9.25 -6.71 -7.70
N GLU A 66 -9.93 -6.13 -8.68
CA GLU A 66 -9.59 -6.26 -10.09
C GLU A 66 -8.57 -5.19 -10.48
N ALA A 67 -7.57 -5.60 -11.27
CA ALA A 67 -6.50 -4.72 -11.69
C ALA A 67 -6.94 -3.89 -12.91
N ASP A 68 -6.46 -2.65 -13.00
CA ASP A 68 -6.57 -1.85 -14.21
C ASP A 68 -5.47 -2.19 -15.22
N GLY A 69 -4.36 -2.75 -14.74
CA GLY A 69 -3.26 -3.21 -15.58
C GLY A 69 -2.22 -3.99 -14.78
N TYR A 70 -1.07 -4.18 -15.41
CA TYR A 70 0.06 -4.93 -14.85
C TYR A 70 1.34 -4.12 -14.98
N ASP A 71 2.26 -4.34 -14.05
CA ASP A 71 3.57 -3.69 -14.08
C ASP A 71 4.36 -4.05 -15.34
N ALA A 72 5.13 -3.08 -15.83
CA ALA A 72 5.92 -3.20 -17.05
C ALA A 72 7.14 -4.11 -16.88
N VAL A 73 7.78 -4.06 -15.71
CA VAL A 73 9.00 -4.81 -15.38
C VAL A 73 8.64 -6.17 -14.77
N GLU A 74 7.61 -6.20 -13.93
CA GLU A 74 7.14 -7.39 -13.23
C GLU A 74 5.67 -7.71 -13.55
N PRO A 75 5.36 -8.36 -14.70
CA PRO A 75 3.99 -8.59 -15.17
C PRO A 75 3.07 -9.37 -14.21
N GLN A 76 3.62 -10.04 -13.20
CA GLN A 76 2.90 -10.73 -12.14
C GLN A 76 2.25 -9.77 -11.11
N ILE A 77 2.64 -8.50 -11.10
CA ILE A 77 2.13 -7.51 -10.16
C ILE A 77 0.87 -6.83 -10.75
N PRO A 78 -0.33 -7.09 -10.19
CA PRO A 78 -1.54 -6.39 -10.61
C PRO A 78 -1.54 -4.96 -10.06
N LEU A 79 -1.87 -3.99 -10.90
CA LEU A 79 -1.85 -2.57 -10.55
C LEU A 79 -3.23 -1.94 -10.60
N ILE A 80 -3.47 -1.03 -9.66
CA ILE A 80 -4.55 -0.04 -9.69
C ILE A 80 -3.92 1.30 -10.04
N LYS A 81 -4.53 2.02 -10.97
CA LYS A 81 -4.02 3.29 -11.44
C LYS A 81 -4.16 4.39 -10.38
N ILE A 82 -3.10 5.16 -10.19
CA ILE A 82 -3.13 6.37 -9.36
C ILE A 82 -3.38 7.57 -10.28
N ASN A 83 -4.42 8.35 -9.97
CA ASN A 83 -4.73 9.60 -10.65
C ASN A 83 -4.00 10.78 -9.99
N ALA A 84 -2.66 10.71 -9.93
CA ALA A 84 -1.79 11.77 -9.44
C ALA A 84 -0.39 11.64 -10.04
N LYS A 85 0.41 12.70 -9.93
CA LYS A 85 1.82 12.67 -10.36
C LYS A 85 2.72 12.29 -9.18
N PRO A 86 3.75 11.47 -9.41
CA PRO A 86 4.72 11.15 -8.38
C PRO A 86 5.61 12.35 -8.09
N VAL A 87 5.86 12.61 -6.82
CA VAL A 87 6.82 13.58 -6.32
C VAL A 87 7.92 12.81 -5.61
N LYS A 88 9.19 13.12 -5.92
CA LYS A 88 10.32 12.51 -5.23
C LYS A 88 10.36 12.98 -3.78
N GLN A 89 10.26 12.04 -2.85
CA GLN A 89 10.36 12.29 -1.42
C GLN A 89 11.60 11.58 -0.87
N GLU A 90 12.40 12.34 -0.12
CA GLU A 90 13.64 11.88 0.50
C GLU A 90 13.51 12.06 2.01
N ASP A 91 13.44 10.96 2.75
CA ASP A 91 13.28 10.97 4.20
C ASP A 91 14.39 10.18 4.87
N MET A 92 14.67 10.53 6.13
CA MET A 92 15.51 9.71 7.00
C MET A 92 14.64 8.67 7.72
N ALA A 93 14.62 7.44 7.21
CA ALA A 93 13.97 6.32 7.88
C ALA A 93 14.95 5.61 8.84
N ARG A 94 14.43 4.71 9.65
CA ARG A 94 15.24 3.84 10.52
C ARG A 94 14.97 2.39 10.17
N VAL A 95 16.03 1.61 10.00
CA VAL A 95 15.91 0.16 9.90
C VAL A 95 15.56 -0.44 11.27
N GLU A 96 15.22 -1.73 11.31
CA GLU A 96 14.84 -2.45 12.53
C GLU A 96 15.89 -2.33 13.66
N THR A 97 17.18 -2.29 13.32
CA THR A 97 18.29 -2.12 14.26
C THR A 97 18.53 -0.66 14.70
N GLY A 98 17.65 0.26 14.29
CA GLY A 98 17.63 1.67 14.72
C GLY A 98 18.55 2.61 13.94
N GLN A 99 19.42 2.10 13.07
CA GLN A 99 20.31 2.94 12.28
C GLN A 99 19.51 3.78 11.27
N PRO A 100 19.82 5.07 11.16
CA PRO A 100 19.21 5.93 10.16
C PRO A 100 19.68 5.52 8.76
N TYR A 101 18.77 5.56 7.78
CA TYR A 101 19.08 5.41 6.37
C TYR A 101 18.21 6.34 5.54
N VAL A 102 18.74 6.81 4.41
CA VAL A 102 18.00 7.65 3.47
C VAL A 102 17.08 6.76 2.66
N THR A 103 15.79 7.04 2.72
CA THR A 103 14.76 6.42 1.90
C THR A 103 14.33 7.41 0.82
N VAL A 104 14.44 6.98 -0.42
CA VAL A 104 13.95 7.72 -1.58
C VAL A 104 12.75 6.96 -2.13
N ARG A 105 11.61 7.64 -2.28
CA ARG A 105 10.37 7.02 -2.74
C ARG A 105 9.47 8.00 -3.48
N PRO A 106 8.55 7.50 -4.32
CA PRO A 106 7.48 8.32 -4.86
C PRO A 106 6.41 8.60 -3.81
N ALA A 107 6.07 9.88 -3.66
CA ALA A 107 4.92 10.34 -2.91
C ALA A 107 3.84 10.87 -3.86
N TYR A 108 2.58 10.57 -3.57
CA TYR A 108 1.43 10.99 -4.37
C TYR A 108 0.53 11.87 -3.50
N PHE A 109 0.52 13.17 -3.77
CA PHE A 109 -0.30 14.14 -3.07
C PHE A 109 -1.63 14.35 -3.80
N ASN A 110 -2.71 14.58 -3.07
CA ASN A 110 -4.06 14.78 -3.62
C ASN A 110 -4.45 13.68 -4.62
N TRP A 111 -4.13 12.43 -4.27
CA TRP A 111 -4.32 11.29 -5.14
C TRP A 111 -5.76 10.78 -5.09
N SER A 112 -6.18 10.15 -6.18
CA SER A 112 -7.40 9.34 -6.24
C SER A 112 -7.14 8.08 -7.07
N ALA A 113 -8.02 7.09 -6.96
CA ALA A 113 -7.96 5.86 -7.73
C ALA A 113 -9.37 5.31 -7.93
N ASP A 114 -9.62 4.77 -9.12
CA ASP A 114 -10.87 4.11 -9.45
C ASP A 114 -10.70 2.61 -9.20
N VAL A 115 -11.43 2.07 -8.22
CA VAL A 115 -11.21 0.69 -7.76
C VAL A 115 -12.38 -0.19 -8.15
N LYS A 116 -12.08 -1.31 -8.81
CA LYS A 116 -13.07 -2.35 -9.14
C LYS A 116 -12.94 -3.49 -8.14
N ILE A 117 -14.02 -3.76 -7.41
CA ILE A 117 -14.09 -4.80 -6.40
C ILE A 117 -15.16 -5.79 -6.82
N ARG A 118 -14.80 -7.06 -6.84
CA ARG A 118 -15.72 -8.18 -7.03
C ARG A 118 -15.80 -8.97 -5.74
N TRP A 119 -17.01 -9.34 -5.33
CA TRP A 119 -17.20 -10.12 -4.13
C TRP A 119 -18.26 -11.21 -4.27
N ASP A 120 -18.31 -12.09 -3.27
CA ASP A 120 -19.36 -13.10 -3.10
C ASP A 120 -20.57 -12.49 -2.39
N GLU A 121 -21.67 -12.32 -3.12
CA GLU A 121 -22.91 -11.69 -2.64
C GLU A 121 -23.63 -12.49 -1.54
N ASP A 122 -23.39 -13.81 -1.45
CA ASP A 122 -23.94 -14.64 -0.38
C ASP A 122 -23.25 -14.36 0.97
N GLN A 123 -22.05 -13.79 0.95
CA GLN A 123 -21.23 -13.50 2.13
C GLN A 123 -21.21 -12.02 2.49
N PHE A 124 -21.26 -11.13 1.50
CA PHE A 124 -21.18 -9.68 1.69
C PHE A 124 -22.19 -8.95 0.83
N THR A 125 -22.89 -7.99 1.43
CA THR A 125 -23.72 -7.04 0.69
C THR A 125 -22.88 -5.89 0.13
N VAL A 126 -23.45 -5.13 -0.82
CA VAL A 126 -22.84 -3.88 -1.33
C VAL A 126 -22.55 -2.91 -0.18
N GLU A 127 -23.44 -2.83 0.80
CA GLU A 127 -23.29 -1.96 1.97
C GLU A 127 -22.11 -2.41 2.85
N ASP A 128 -21.93 -3.73 3.06
CA ASP A 128 -20.79 -4.26 3.81
C ASP A 128 -19.45 -3.92 3.14
N ILE A 129 -19.36 -4.11 1.82
CA ILE A 129 -18.16 -3.79 1.04
C ILE A 129 -17.87 -2.28 1.08
N SER A 130 -18.90 -1.45 0.92
CA SER A 130 -18.77 0.01 0.97
C SER A 130 -18.31 0.48 2.36
N ASN A 131 -18.89 -0.08 3.42
CA ASN A 131 -18.52 0.22 4.80
C ASN A 131 -17.10 -0.26 5.12
N LEU A 132 -16.70 -1.45 4.67
CA LEU A 132 -15.33 -1.94 4.81
C LEU A 132 -14.34 -1.02 4.12
N LEU A 133 -14.63 -0.58 2.89
CA LEU A 133 -13.74 0.32 2.16
C LEU A 133 -13.63 1.69 2.85
N ALA A 134 -14.75 2.24 3.35
CA ALA A 134 -14.74 3.47 4.15
C ALA A 134 -13.90 3.33 5.44
N ARG A 135 -13.98 2.16 6.10
CA ARG A 135 -13.15 1.85 7.29
C ARG A 135 -11.67 1.74 6.93
N VAL A 136 -11.35 1.19 5.77
CA VAL A 136 -9.96 1.16 5.29
C VAL A 136 -9.43 2.58 5.18
N GLY A 137 -10.16 3.46 4.51
CA GLY A 137 -9.77 4.86 4.30
C GLY A 137 -9.61 5.65 5.60
N ALA A 138 -10.42 5.37 6.62
CA ALA A 138 -10.39 6.10 7.89
C ALA A 138 -9.42 5.54 8.95
N GLN A 139 -9.15 4.23 8.96
CA GLN A 139 -8.50 3.57 10.10
C GLN A 139 -7.32 2.65 9.72
N VAL A 140 -7.29 2.11 8.50
CA VAL A 140 -6.28 1.11 8.10
C VAL A 140 -5.19 1.75 7.24
N GLY A 141 -5.59 2.46 6.20
CA GLY A 141 -4.73 3.07 5.19
C GLY A 141 -4.09 2.06 4.24
N LEU A 142 -3.45 2.59 3.19
CA LEU A 142 -2.77 1.83 2.14
C LEU A 142 -1.26 2.10 2.12
N CYS A 143 -0.50 1.15 1.57
CA CYS A 143 0.93 1.30 1.30
C CYS A 143 1.75 1.67 2.55
N GLU A 144 2.87 2.37 2.35
CA GLU A 144 3.80 2.72 3.42
C GLU A 144 3.27 3.88 4.28
N GLY A 145 3.64 3.90 5.57
CA GLY A 145 3.20 4.94 6.50
C GLY A 145 1.72 4.86 6.90
N ARG A 146 1.01 3.79 6.48
CA ARG A 146 -0.36 3.53 6.91
C ARG A 146 -0.47 3.25 8.42
N PRO A 147 -1.57 3.62 9.09
CA PRO A 147 -1.76 3.34 10.51
C PRO A 147 -1.76 1.86 10.87
N ASP A 148 -2.31 1.00 10.01
CA ASP A 148 -2.33 -0.45 10.21
C ASP A 148 -1.06 -1.14 9.68
N SER A 149 0.10 -0.59 10.02
CA SER A 149 1.37 -1.26 9.78
C SER A 149 1.66 -2.22 10.93
N PRO A 150 2.09 -3.47 10.67
CA PRO A 150 2.47 -4.39 11.75
C PRO A 150 3.71 -3.91 12.53
N ASN A 151 4.50 -3.01 11.94
CA ASN A 151 5.80 -2.59 12.47
C ASN A 151 5.79 -1.16 13.04
N SER A 152 4.71 -0.40 12.88
CA SER A 152 4.62 0.98 13.39
C SER A 152 3.17 1.48 13.45
N ALA A 153 2.92 2.55 14.20
CA ALA A 153 1.64 3.26 14.18
C ALA A 153 1.44 4.15 12.92
N GLY A 154 2.26 3.94 11.90
CA GLY A 154 2.25 4.73 10.66
C GLY A 154 2.75 6.17 10.82
N MET A 155 2.57 6.93 9.75
CA MET A 155 2.82 8.37 9.64
C MET A 155 1.55 9.14 9.26
N GLY A 156 0.39 8.47 9.29
CA GLY A 156 -0.89 9.01 8.85
C GLY A 156 -1.08 9.01 7.33
N TRP A 157 -0.29 8.23 6.59
CA TRP A 157 -0.34 8.18 5.13
C TRP A 157 -1.28 7.08 4.62
N GLY A 158 -1.64 7.17 3.34
CA GLY A 158 -2.46 6.18 2.66
C GLY A 158 -3.91 6.12 3.15
N LEU A 159 -4.33 7.06 4.02
CA LEU A 159 -5.73 7.29 4.34
C LEU A 159 -6.44 7.97 3.18
N PHE A 160 -7.74 7.72 3.04
CA PHE A 160 -8.56 8.24 1.95
C PHE A 160 -10.03 8.27 2.34
N GLU A 161 -10.85 8.92 1.50
CA GLU A 161 -12.30 8.90 1.60
C GLU A 161 -12.90 8.26 0.35
N VAL A 162 -14.01 7.53 0.52
CA VAL A 162 -14.74 6.98 -0.62
C VAL A 162 -15.58 8.10 -1.23
N ALA A 163 -15.37 8.37 -2.53
CA ALA A 163 -16.14 9.38 -3.24
C ALA A 163 -17.65 9.04 -3.17
N GLY A 164 -18.47 9.99 -2.67
CA GLY A 164 -19.92 9.81 -2.50
C GLY A 164 -20.38 9.55 -1.07
N THR A 165 -19.50 9.18 -0.14
CA THR A 165 -19.82 9.22 1.29
C THR A 165 -19.46 10.60 1.85
N ALA A 166 -20.44 11.51 1.92
CA ALA A 166 -20.27 12.78 2.61
C ALA A 166 -20.00 12.53 4.10
N GLN A 167 -18.75 12.71 4.56
CA GLN A 167 -18.51 12.81 5.99
C GLN A 167 -18.96 14.18 6.48
N LYS A 168 -19.89 14.19 7.45
CA LYS A 168 -20.18 15.37 8.27
C LYS A 168 -18.89 15.76 8.96
N GLU A 169 -18.30 16.87 8.54
CA GLU A 169 -17.23 17.54 9.28
C GLU A 169 -17.66 17.68 10.74
N ARG A 170 -16.89 17.09 11.66
CA ARG A 170 -16.93 17.49 13.06
C ARG A 170 -16.24 18.84 13.13
N ALA A 171 -17.06 19.89 13.19
CA ALA A 171 -16.62 21.20 13.62
C ALA A 171 -15.91 21.07 14.98
N ALA A 172 -14.66 21.49 15.04
CA ALA A 172 -13.97 21.84 16.27
C ALA A 172 -14.29 23.30 16.62
#